data_AF-A0A5N8TFA8-F1
#
_entry.id   AF-A0A5N8TFA8-F1
#
_cell.length_a   1.000
_cell.length_b   1.000
_cell.length_c   1.000
_cell.angle_alpha   90.00
_cell.angle_beta   90.00
_cell.angle_gamma   90.00
#
_symmetry.space_group_name_H-M   'P 1'
#
loop_
_entity.id
_entity.type
_entity.pdbx_description
1 polymer ?
#
loop_
_entity_poly.entity_id
_entity_poly.type
_entity_poly.pdbx_seq_one_letter_code
_entity_poly.pdbx_strand_id
1 'polypeptide(L)' 'MDIRALRYFIALVEKQSFTAASASLHVTQPTISKMV' A
#
# COMPACT_ATOMS: atom_id res chain seq x y z
N MET A 1 10.35 5.40 11.22
CA MET A 1 9.32 4.63 10.49
C MET A 1 8.08 5.51 10.38
N ASP A 2 7.71 5.88 9.16
CA ASP A 2 6.51 6.70 8.89
C ASP A 2 5.25 5.81 9.02
N ILE A 3 4.25 6.27 9.78
CA ILE A 3 2.97 5.59 9.99
C ILE A 3 2.28 5.28 8.65
N ARG A 4 2.47 6.12 7.64
CA ARG A 4 1.92 5.90 6.29
C ARG A 4 2.51 4.65 5.63
N ALA A 5 3.80 4.41 5.77
CA ALA A 5 4.46 3.23 5.23
C ALA A 5 3.95 1.94 5.90
N LEU A 6 3.73 1.97 7.23
CA LEU A 6 3.14 0.85 7.96
C LEU A 6 1.71 0.53 7.50
N ARG A 7 0.88 1.55 7.27
CA ARG A 7 -0.48 1.36 6.73
C ARG A 7 -0.47 0.75 5.33
N TYR A 8 0.46 1.17 4.49
CA TYR A 8 0.60 0.64 3.13
C TYR A 8 1.09 -0.81 3.15
N PHE A 9 2.03 -1.13 4.04
CA PHE A 9 2.53 -2.48 4.24
C PHE A 9 1.43 -3.44 4.71
N ILE A 10 0.63 -3.06 5.71
CA ILE A 10 -0.50 -3.88 6.19
C ILE A 10 -1.49 -4.14 5.05
N ALA A 11 -1.89 -3.10 4.31
CA ALA A 11 -2.79 -3.26 3.16
C ALA A 11 -2.21 -4.17 2.07
N LEU A 12 -0.89 -4.12 1.83
CA LEU A 12 -0.23 -4.99 0.86
C LEU A 12 -0.25 -6.46 1.30
N VAL A 13 0.01 -6.74 2.58
CA VAL A 13 -0.03 -8.10 3.14
C VAL A 13 -1.46 -8.66 3.11
N GLU A 14 -2.47 -7.85 3.47
CA GLU A 14 -3.88 -8.27 3.45
C GLU A 14 -4.42 -8.54 2.03
N LYS A 15 -4.00 -7.75 1.05
CA LYS A 15 -4.50 -7.86 -0.33
C LYS A 15 -3.65 -8.75 -1.22
N GLN A 16 -2.42 -9.06 -0.83
CA GLN A 16 -1.42 -9.81 -1.60
C GLN A 16 -1.22 -9.26 -3.04
N SER A 17 -1.52 -7.99 -3.26
CA SER A 17 -1.46 -7.35 -4.58
C SER A 17 -1.34 -5.84 -4.42
N PHE A 18 -0.34 -5.26 -5.07
CA PHE A 18 -0.12 -3.81 -5.08
C PHE A 18 -1.32 -3.04 -5.66
N THR A 19 -1.93 -3.57 -6.72
CA THR A 19 -3.09 -2.94 -7.38
C THR A 19 -4.32 -2.96 -6.48
N ALA A 20 -4.57 -4.08 -5.81
CA ALA A 20 -5.71 -4.20 -4.88
C ALA A 20 -5.50 -3.37 -3.60
N ALA A 21 -4.27 -3.32 -3.09
CA ALA A 21 -3.92 -2.48 -1.95
C ALA A 21 -4.10 -0.99 -2.28
N SER A 22 -3.63 -0.53 -3.44
CA SER A 22 -3.77 0.87 -3.85
C SER A 22 -5.23 1.27 -4.07
N ALA A 23 -6.04 0.39 -4.67
CA ALA A 23 -7.48 0.60 -4.81
C ALA A 23 -8.18 0.75 -3.45
N SER A 24 -7.84 -0.11 -2.48
CA SER A 24 -8.44 -0.08 -1.12
C SER A 24 -8.08 1.16 -0.31
N LEU A 25 -6.94 1.78 -0.61
CA LEU A 25 -6.44 2.98 0.06
C LEU A 25 -6.73 4.26 -0.73
N HIS A 26 -7.41 4.16 -1.88
CA HIS A 26 -7.70 5.27 -2.79
C HIS A 26 -6.46 6.06 -3.21
N VAL A 27 -5.36 5.34 -3.45
CA VAL A 27 -4.09 5.88 -3.98
C VAL A 27 -3.73 5.17 -5.27
N THR A 28 -2.76 5.71 -6.00
CA THR A 28 -2.23 5.02 -7.18
C THR A 28 -1.23 3.94 -6.77
N GLN A 29 -1.11 2.89 -7.57
CA GLN A 29 -0.18 1.79 -7.31
C GLN A 29 1.29 2.25 -7.14
N PRO A 30 1.83 3.20 -7.95
CA PRO A 30 3.18 3.74 -7.77
C PRO A 30 3.42 4.41 -6.41
N THR A 31 2.37 4.88 -5.72
CA THR A 31 2.50 5.47 -4.37
C THR A 31 2.89 4.42 -3.33
N ILE A 32 2.42 3.18 -3.50
CA ILE A 32 2.73 2.09 -2.56
C ILE A 32 4.07 1.45 -2.90
N SER A 33 4.34 1.18 -4.18
CA SER A 33 5.56 0.48 -4.62
C SER A 33 6.85 1.29 -4.45
N LYS A 34 6.78 2.61 -4.29
CA LYS A 34 7.95 3.45 -3.94
C LYS A 34 8.21 3.56 -2.44
N MET A 35 7.24 3.17 -1.61
CA MET A 35 7.27 3.35 -0.15
C MET A 35 7.57 2.07 0.62
N VAL A 36 7.37 0.91 0.00
CA VAL A 36 7.83 -0.41 0.45
C VAL A 36 9.12 -0.73 -0.29
#